data_AF-A0A838IKL7-F1
#
_entry.id   AF-A0A838IKL7-F1
#
_cell.length_a   1.000
_cell.length_b   1.000
_cell.length_c   1.000
_cell.angle_alpha   90.00
_cell.angle_beta   90.00
_cell.angle_gamma   90.00
#
_symmetry.space_group_name_H-M   'P 1'
#
loop_
_entity.id
_entity.type
_entity.pdbx_description
1 polymer ?
#
loop_
_entity_poly.entity_id
_entity_poly.type
_entity_poly.pdbx_seq_one_letter_code
_entity_poly.pdbx_strand_id
1 'polypeptide(L)'
;MAEPFVFHFRRGENSAPEVMYMVDLYCRCGLCRHDQYQRFYHATAFHSFTLAVFNRLVDEAHQKADYECENCGTMVGADHVLKVAVTYGFVDDAGIVRGYLDRESGKRRYQLVARRRLDPQEMPHWEPDPELGTSLDTISEQSVDELLDRPFNAKLAWIDVVDDWLEDPEGGAYARIAPGFWIVVDASEDAANELTAEIEDAQFADGKEHGDLMIVALSESVPEDLATHAQPQSMAGRWQTWLPQHIVEALLEQRIWADAYMSRSAAVETIKRTFDTANLSYSVDVTDADVFFSQITTPGEGVYGRGLSVSSVLRRAVFTGLTPGEAARLTAEEIVGVLLRVWK
;
A
#
# COMPACT_ATOMS: atom_id res chain seq x y z
N MET A 1 19.50 -10.65 -14.61
CA MET A 1 18.53 -11.74 -14.35
C MET A 1 17.14 -11.14 -14.48
N ALA A 2 16.18 -11.87 -15.06
CA ALA A 2 14.79 -11.40 -15.11
C ALA A 2 14.23 -11.35 -13.68
N GLU A 3 13.53 -10.27 -13.36
CA GLU A 3 12.90 -10.07 -12.04
C GLU A 3 11.67 -11.00 -11.93
N PRO A 4 11.53 -11.80 -10.87
CA PRO A 4 10.36 -12.65 -10.71
C PRO A 4 9.12 -11.79 -10.41
N PHE A 5 8.00 -12.10 -11.08
CA PHE A 5 6.71 -11.54 -10.72
C PHE A 5 6.22 -12.15 -9.41
N VAL A 6 5.86 -11.30 -8.45
CA VAL A 6 5.36 -11.70 -7.13
C VAL A 6 4.10 -10.89 -6.91
N PHE A 7 2.98 -11.58 -6.68
CA PHE A 7 1.74 -10.94 -6.25
C PHE A 7 1.94 -10.38 -4.84
N HIS A 8 1.74 -9.08 -4.67
CA HIS A 8 1.65 -8.48 -3.35
C HIS A 8 0.27 -8.68 -2.76
N PHE A 9 -0.75 -8.85 -3.60
CA PHE A 9 -2.12 -8.98 -3.18
C PHE A 9 -2.68 -10.38 -3.38
N ARG A 10 -3.68 -10.71 -2.57
CA ARG A 10 -4.64 -11.78 -2.86
C ARG A 10 -6.04 -11.32 -2.51
N ARG A 11 -7.03 -12.02 -3.06
CA ARG A 11 -8.44 -11.77 -2.75
C ARG A 11 -8.81 -12.41 -1.40
N GLY A 12 -9.18 -11.57 -0.44
CA GLY A 12 -9.71 -11.97 0.87
C GLY A 12 -11.23 -12.13 0.89
N GLU A 13 -11.79 -12.14 2.09
CA GLU A 13 -13.24 -12.21 2.30
C GLU A 13 -13.97 -11.05 1.60
N ASN A 14 -15.14 -11.34 1.02
CA ASN A 14 -15.95 -10.38 0.26
C ASN A 14 -15.20 -9.64 -0.87
N SER A 15 -14.11 -10.22 -1.37
CA SER A 15 -13.25 -9.60 -2.39
C SER A 15 -12.39 -8.44 -1.90
N ALA A 16 -12.29 -8.22 -0.58
CA ALA A 16 -11.38 -7.22 -0.05
C ALA A 16 -9.92 -7.64 -0.32
N PRO A 17 -9.03 -6.69 -0.67
CA PRO A 17 -7.63 -7.00 -0.89
C PRO A 17 -6.93 -7.35 0.42
N GLU A 18 -6.17 -8.43 0.42
CA GLU A 18 -5.20 -8.74 1.46
C GLU A 18 -3.79 -8.56 0.90
N VAL A 19 -2.92 -7.90 1.67
CA VAL A 19 -1.53 -7.63 1.29
C VAL A 19 -0.59 -8.63 1.94
N MET A 20 0.41 -9.07 1.19
CA MET A 20 1.42 -10.01 1.63
C MET A 20 2.40 -9.36 2.61
N TYR A 21 2.81 -10.12 3.61
CA TYR A 21 3.97 -9.85 4.44
C TYR A 21 4.72 -11.17 4.73
N MET A 22 5.99 -11.05 5.05
CA MET A 22 6.88 -12.19 5.31
C MET A 22 7.15 -12.33 6.80
N VAL A 23 7.16 -13.57 7.28
CA VAL A 23 7.57 -13.92 8.64
C VAL A 23 8.70 -14.92 8.57
N ASP A 24 9.85 -14.53 9.11
CA ASP A 24 11.01 -15.38 9.28
C ASP A 24 11.14 -15.74 10.76
N LEU A 25 11.22 -17.04 11.05
CA LEU A 25 11.35 -17.57 12.40
C LEU A 25 12.66 -18.34 12.53
N TYR A 26 13.45 -18.01 13.56
CA TYR A 26 14.60 -18.79 13.98
C TYR A 26 14.18 -19.62 15.19
N CYS A 27 14.20 -20.94 15.04
CA CYS A 27 13.67 -21.87 16.03
C CYS A 27 14.73 -22.88 16.46
N ARG A 28 14.60 -23.38 17.69
CA ARG A 28 15.40 -24.48 18.23
C ARG A 28 14.49 -25.61 18.67
N CYS A 29 14.63 -26.77 18.04
CA CYS A 29 13.82 -27.95 18.39
C CYS A 29 13.91 -28.25 19.89
N GLY A 30 12.75 -28.44 20.55
CA GLY A 30 12.68 -28.72 21.98
C GLY A 30 13.34 -30.05 22.38
N LEU A 31 13.34 -31.05 21.49
CA LEU A 31 13.91 -32.37 21.74
C LEU A 31 15.40 -32.45 21.39
N CYS A 32 15.75 -32.28 20.11
CA CYS A 32 17.13 -32.50 19.63
C CYS A 32 17.99 -31.23 19.60
N ARG A 33 17.45 -30.07 19.98
CA ARG A 33 18.14 -28.77 20.00
C ARG A 33 18.74 -28.31 18.68
N HIS A 34 18.28 -28.88 17.57
CA HIS A 34 18.74 -28.48 16.25
C HIS A 34 18.09 -27.14 15.86
N ASP A 35 18.94 -26.22 15.42
CA ASP A 35 18.56 -24.86 15.03
C ASP A 35 18.13 -24.83 13.57
N GLN A 36 16.99 -24.20 13.30
CA GLN A 36 16.38 -24.14 11.99
C GLN A 36 15.79 -22.75 11.75
N TYR A 37 15.71 -22.36 10.49
CA TYR A 37 14.94 -21.20 10.09
C TYR A 37 13.78 -21.63 9.20
N GLN A 38 12.64 -20.96 9.33
CA GLN A 38 11.50 -21.16 8.46
C GLN A 38 10.95 -19.80 8.04
N ARG A 39 10.56 -19.72 6.76
CA ARG A 39 9.92 -18.54 6.17
C ARG A 39 8.47 -18.87 5.85
N PHE A 40 7.59 -17.97 6.27
CA PHE A 40 6.16 -18.03 5.97
C PHE A 40 5.74 -16.78 5.20
N TYR A 41 4.88 -17.00 4.21
CA TYR A 41 4.22 -15.93 3.47
C TYR A 41 2.77 -15.85 3.94
N HIS A 42 2.41 -14.72 4.54
CA HIS A 42 1.07 -14.48 5.05
C HIS A 42 0.46 -13.25 4.38
N ALA A 43 -0.85 -13.08 4.54
CA ALA A 43 -1.54 -11.89 4.09
C ALA A 43 -2.43 -11.34 5.20
N THR A 44 -2.65 -10.03 5.18
CA THR A 44 -3.52 -9.30 6.11
C THR A 44 -4.40 -8.33 5.34
N ALA A 45 -5.56 -7.98 5.88
CA ALA A 45 -6.50 -7.06 5.24
C ALA A 45 -5.84 -5.69 4.99
N PHE A 46 -5.68 -5.32 3.72
CA PHE A 46 -4.85 -4.17 3.31
C PHE A 46 -5.42 -2.85 3.80
N HIS A 47 -6.73 -2.66 3.63
CA HIS A 47 -7.43 -1.43 3.99
C HIS A 47 -7.44 -1.10 5.49
N SER A 48 -7.15 -2.08 6.36
CA SER A 48 -7.05 -1.93 7.81
C SER A 48 -5.62 -2.14 8.32
N PHE A 49 -4.64 -2.23 7.43
CA PHE A 49 -3.26 -2.48 7.83
C PHE A 49 -2.60 -1.16 8.26
N THR A 50 -2.40 -1.01 9.57
CA THR A 50 -1.76 0.15 10.20
C THR A 50 -0.47 -0.24 10.88
N LEU A 51 0.34 0.75 11.28
CA LEU A 51 1.55 0.49 12.03
C LEU A 51 1.29 -0.26 13.36
N ALA A 52 0.15 0.01 14.00
CA ALA A 52 -0.28 -0.71 15.19
C ALA A 52 -0.56 -2.19 14.91
N VAL A 53 -1.17 -2.51 13.76
CA VAL A 53 -1.36 -3.89 13.31
C VAL A 53 -0.02 -4.54 12.99
N PHE A 54 0.90 -3.84 12.31
CA PHE A 54 2.25 -4.34 12.05
C PHE A 54 3.00 -4.69 13.34
N ASN A 55 2.95 -3.81 14.35
CA ASN A 55 3.56 -4.06 15.65
C ASN A 55 2.99 -5.30 16.34
N ARG A 56 1.66 -5.50 16.27
CA ARG A 56 1.02 -6.70 16.77
C ARG A 56 1.48 -7.96 16.01
N LEU A 57 1.63 -7.88 14.70
CA LEU A 57 2.15 -8.99 13.90
C LEU A 57 3.57 -9.36 14.32
N VAL A 58 4.43 -8.40 14.65
CA VAL A 58 5.78 -8.66 15.19
C VAL A 58 5.71 -9.46 16.50
N ASP A 59 4.79 -9.08 17.40
CA ASP A 59 4.61 -9.77 18.68
C ASP A 59 4.08 -11.19 18.53
N GLU A 60 3.12 -11.38 17.62
CA GLU A 60 2.38 -12.63 17.49
C GLU A 60 3.00 -13.59 16.45
N ALA A 61 3.98 -13.14 15.66
CA ALA A 61 4.56 -13.91 14.56
C ALA A 61 5.15 -15.26 14.99
N HIS A 62 5.64 -15.39 16.22
CA HIS A 62 6.10 -16.67 16.76
C HIS A 62 5.02 -17.76 16.76
N GLN A 63 3.73 -17.38 16.82
CA GLN A 63 2.60 -18.31 16.75
C GLN A 63 2.44 -18.97 15.37
N LYS A 64 3.16 -18.49 14.35
CA LYS A 64 3.16 -19.08 13.01
C LYS A 64 4.05 -20.32 12.90
N ALA A 65 4.85 -20.63 13.92
CA ALA A 65 5.63 -21.87 13.95
C ALA A 65 4.69 -23.07 14.11
N ASP A 66 4.56 -23.86 13.05
CA ASP A 66 3.86 -25.13 13.03
C ASP A 66 4.46 -26.05 11.95
N TYR A 67 5.54 -26.75 12.29
CA TYR A 67 6.25 -27.63 11.35
C TYR A 67 7.05 -28.74 12.06
N GLU A 68 7.47 -29.75 11.32
CA GLU A 68 8.29 -30.84 11.85
C GLU A 68 9.78 -30.52 11.79
N CYS A 69 10.51 -30.79 12.87
CA CYS A 69 11.96 -30.64 12.92
C CYS A 69 12.63 -31.59 11.90
N GLU A 70 13.29 -31.03 10.89
CA GLU A 70 13.99 -31.77 9.83
C GLU A 70 14.99 -32.84 10.33
N ASN A 71 15.56 -32.69 11.54
CA ASN A 71 16.48 -33.69 12.11
C ASN A 71 15.82 -34.86 12.86
N CYS A 72 14.68 -34.67 13.53
CA CYS A 72 14.11 -35.69 14.43
C CYS A 72 12.59 -35.89 14.30
N GLY A 73 11.91 -35.18 13.39
CA GLY A 73 10.48 -35.29 13.14
C GLY A 73 9.57 -34.76 14.26
N THR A 74 10.13 -34.17 15.32
CA THR A 74 9.32 -33.60 16.41
C THR A 74 8.73 -32.26 16.00
N MET A 75 7.49 -31.99 16.39
CA MET A 75 6.83 -30.71 16.13
C MET A 75 7.56 -29.53 16.77
N VAL A 76 7.77 -28.48 15.98
CA VAL A 76 8.32 -27.18 16.36
C VAL A 76 7.19 -26.16 16.34
N GLY A 77 6.60 -25.93 17.51
CA GLY A 77 5.59 -24.88 17.75
C GLY A 77 6.15 -23.57 18.28
N ALA A 78 5.25 -22.64 18.62
CA ALA A 78 5.52 -21.28 19.08
C ALA A 78 6.55 -21.15 20.22
N ASP A 79 6.58 -22.10 21.17
CA ASP A 79 7.50 -22.07 22.31
C ASP A 79 8.97 -22.32 21.93
N HIS A 80 9.22 -22.80 20.70
CA HIS A 80 10.57 -23.11 20.21
C HIS A 80 11.21 -21.95 19.42
N VAL A 81 10.46 -20.88 19.18
CA VAL A 81 10.94 -19.70 18.43
C VAL A 81 11.82 -18.86 19.34
N LEU A 82 13.06 -18.60 18.88
CA LEU A 82 14.05 -17.76 19.56
C LEU A 82 14.06 -16.33 19.01
N LYS A 83 14.03 -16.19 17.68
CA LYS A 83 14.01 -14.88 17.01
C LYS A 83 12.92 -14.84 15.95
N VAL A 84 12.35 -13.65 15.79
CA VAL A 84 11.32 -13.33 14.81
C VAL A 84 11.79 -12.15 13.97
N ALA A 85 11.59 -12.22 12.67
CA ALA A 85 11.62 -11.06 11.78
C ALA A 85 10.34 -11.01 10.95
N VAL A 86 9.63 -9.88 10.98
CA VAL A 86 8.46 -9.61 10.15
C VAL A 86 8.84 -8.53 9.15
N THR A 87 8.69 -8.82 7.86
CA THR A 87 8.99 -7.87 6.78
C THR A 87 7.72 -7.54 6.02
N TYR A 88 7.42 -6.26 5.92
CA TYR A 88 6.40 -5.72 5.02
C TYR A 88 7.09 -4.81 4.00
N GLY A 89 6.73 -4.93 2.72
CA GLY A 89 7.11 -3.96 1.70
C GLY A 89 5.88 -3.23 1.19
N PHE A 90 5.98 -1.92 1.11
CA PHE A 90 4.95 -1.10 0.49
C PHE A 90 4.81 -1.48 -0.99
N VAL A 91 3.57 -1.61 -1.45
CA VAL A 91 3.29 -2.19 -2.78
C VAL A 91 3.57 -1.23 -3.94
N ASP A 92 3.74 0.06 -3.61
CA ASP A 92 4.21 1.11 -4.51
C ASP A 92 5.75 1.19 -4.57
N ASP A 93 6.44 0.29 -3.85
CA ASP A 93 7.90 0.20 -3.75
C ASP A 93 8.57 1.40 -3.03
N ALA A 94 7.81 2.15 -2.23
CA ALA A 94 8.34 3.23 -1.38
C ALA A 94 9.42 2.73 -0.40
N GLY A 95 9.32 1.46 0.03
CA GLY A 95 10.31 0.83 0.87
C GLY A 95 9.81 -0.42 1.58
N ILE A 96 10.61 -0.88 2.54
CA ILE A 96 10.27 -1.97 3.46
C ILE A 96 10.36 -1.52 4.91
N VAL A 97 9.50 -2.11 5.73
CA VAL A 97 9.52 -2.04 7.20
C VAL A 97 9.78 -3.44 7.73
N ARG A 98 10.83 -3.58 8.54
CA ARG A 98 11.19 -4.82 9.24
C ARG A 98 11.06 -4.63 10.74
N GLY A 99 10.37 -5.56 11.40
CA GLY A 99 10.31 -5.65 12.86
C GLY A 99 11.01 -6.92 13.32
N TYR A 100 11.90 -6.78 14.30
CA TYR A 100 12.68 -7.86 14.89
C TYR A 100 12.30 -8.02 16.35
N LEU A 101 12.10 -9.27 16.78
CA LEU A 101 11.89 -9.61 18.18
C LEU A 101 12.79 -10.79 18.56
N ASP A 102 13.70 -10.53 19.48
CA ASP A 102 14.44 -11.57 20.20
C ASP A 102 13.60 -11.98 21.42
N ARG A 103 13.13 -13.23 21.44
CA ARG A 103 12.27 -13.75 22.50
C ARG A 103 13.02 -14.14 23.75
N GLU A 104 14.33 -14.39 23.68
CA GLU A 104 15.14 -14.68 24.86
C GLU A 104 15.38 -13.41 25.69
N SER A 105 15.68 -12.30 25.01
CA SER A 105 15.89 -11.00 25.68
C SER A 105 14.64 -10.13 25.79
N GLY A 106 13.59 -10.43 25.03
CA GLY A 106 12.41 -9.56 24.87
C GLY A 106 12.70 -8.28 24.09
N LYS A 107 13.89 -8.15 23.49
CA LYS A 107 14.31 -6.93 22.81
C LYS A 107 13.63 -6.84 21.45
N ARG A 108 12.96 -5.70 21.22
CA ARG A 108 12.40 -5.34 19.91
C ARG A 108 13.24 -4.29 19.23
N ARG A 109 13.40 -4.41 17.92
CA ARG A 109 14.02 -3.40 17.05
C ARG A 109 13.33 -3.33 15.71
N TYR A 110 13.56 -2.26 14.98
CA TYR A 110 13.00 -2.02 13.66
C TYR A 110 14.08 -1.61 12.67
N GLN A 111 13.79 -1.82 11.39
CA GLN A 111 14.58 -1.30 10.29
C GLN A 111 13.68 -0.81 9.17
N LEU A 112 13.97 0.39 8.67
CA LEU A 112 13.29 0.96 7.51
C LEU A 112 14.32 1.09 6.37
N VAL A 113 13.93 0.64 5.18
CA VAL A 113 14.77 0.74 3.98
C VAL A 113 13.96 1.37 2.86
N ALA A 114 14.33 2.60 2.48
CA ALA A 114 13.68 3.34 1.41
C ALA A 114 13.97 2.74 0.03
N ARG A 115 13.01 2.90 -0.89
CA ARG A 115 13.13 2.54 -2.32
C ARG A 115 13.55 1.09 -2.53
N ARG A 116 13.11 0.21 -1.63
CA ARG A 116 13.39 -1.22 -1.63
C ARG A 116 12.06 -1.95 -1.74
N ARG A 117 11.95 -2.79 -2.77
CA ARG A 117 10.85 -3.74 -2.93
C ARG A 117 11.01 -4.91 -1.96
N LEU A 118 9.89 -5.50 -1.56
CA LEU A 118 9.89 -6.78 -0.85
C LEU A 118 10.50 -7.88 -1.73
N ASP A 119 11.59 -8.48 -1.27
CA ASP A 119 12.26 -9.58 -1.96
C ASP A 119 11.99 -10.91 -1.23
N PRO A 120 11.10 -11.77 -1.76
CA PRO A 120 10.79 -13.07 -1.17
C PRO A 120 11.97 -14.04 -1.09
N GLN A 121 13.06 -13.79 -1.83
CA GLN A 121 14.23 -14.65 -1.93
C GLN A 121 15.40 -14.14 -1.06
N GLU A 122 15.33 -12.91 -0.54
CA GLU A 122 16.35 -12.35 0.33
C GLU A 122 16.50 -13.20 1.60
N MET A 123 17.72 -13.55 1.99
CA MET A 123 17.94 -14.35 3.20
C MET A 123 17.49 -13.59 4.46
N PRO A 124 16.93 -14.30 5.46
CA PRO A 124 16.49 -13.66 6.69
C PRO A 124 17.66 -13.05 7.46
N HIS A 125 17.43 -11.84 7.96
CA HIS A 125 18.26 -11.21 8.97
C HIS A 125 17.54 -11.29 10.31
N TRP A 126 18.29 -11.43 11.41
CA TRP A 126 17.71 -11.57 12.74
C TRP A 126 17.84 -10.30 13.59
N GLU A 127 18.58 -9.32 13.08
CA GLU A 127 18.83 -8.02 13.68
C GLU A 127 18.92 -6.98 12.54
N PRO A 128 18.69 -5.68 12.83
CA PRO A 128 18.86 -4.62 11.85
C PRO A 128 20.27 -4.58 11.28
N ASP A 129 20.39 -4.50 9.95
CA ASP A 129 21.67 -4.38 9.26
C ASP A 129 21.99 -2.90 8.98
N PRO A 130 23.00 -2.29 9.63
CA PRO A 130 23.29 -0.87 9.46
C PRO A 130 23.67 -0.46 8.04
N GLU A 131 24.05 -1.40 7.16
CA GLU A 131 24.38 -1.13 5.76
C GLU A 131 23.13 -1.06 4.87
N LEU A 132 22.02 -1.67 5.29
CA LEU A 132 20.80 -1.77 4.49
C LEU A 132 19.83 -0.60 4.72
N GLY A 133 19.81 0.01 5.91
CA GLY A 133 18.90 1.11 6.20
C GLY A 133 18.89 1.54 7.66
N THR A 134 17.93 2.39 8.01
CA THR A 134 17.88 3.04 9.32
C THR A 134 17.34 2.09 10.38
N SER A 135 18.13 1.84 11.43
CA SER A 135 17.72 1.04 12.58
C SER A 135 17.09 1.91 13.66
N LEU A 136 15.95 1.47 14.19
CA LEU A 136 15.23 2.15 15.27
C LEU A 136 14.93 1.17 16.42
N ASP A 137 14.85 1.68 17.64
CA ASP A 137 14.39 0.88 18.78
C ASP A 137 12.85 0.91 18.92
N THR A 138 12.22 1.97 18.42
CA THR A 138 10.76 2.13 18.30
C THR A 138 10.40 2.70 16.94
N ILE A 139 9.22 2.37 16.42
CA ILE A 139 8.71 2.90 15.16
C ILE A 139 7.45 3.75 15.40
N SER A 140 7.32 4.84 14.65
CA SER A 140 6.17 5.76 14.68
C SER A 140 5.77 6.14 13.25
N GLU A 141 4.56 6.68 13.06
CA GLU A 141 4.14 7.19 11.73
C GLU A 141 5.10 8.28 11.23
N GLN A 142 5.54 9.19 12.10
CA GLN A 142 6.55 10.20 11.76
C GLN A 142 7.85 9.58 11.25
N SER A 143 8.34 8.52 11.88
CA SER A 143 9.56 7.84 11.42
C SER A 143 9.38 7.16 10.06
N VAL A 144 8.17 6.67 9.76
CA VAL A 144 7.84 6.09 8.45
C VAL A 144 7.81 7.21 7.39
N ASP A 145 7.16 8.32 7.69
CA ASP A 145 7.07 9.49 6.82
C ASP A 145 8.44 10.07 6.49
N GLU A 146 9.26 10.39 7.51
CA GLU A 146 10.59 10.98 7.33
C GLU A 146 11.56 10.08 6.54
N LEU A 147 11.47 8.76 6.70
CA LEU A 147 12.44 7.81 6.13
C LEU A 147 11.98 7.20 4.81
N LEU A 148 10.67 7.07 4.58
CA LEU A 148 10.09 6.44 3.39
C LEU A 148 9.28 7.43 2.52
N ASP A 149 9.18 8.70 2.94
CA ASP A 149 8.48 9.78 2.23
C ASP A 149 6.99 9.49 2.02
N ARG A 150 6.36 8.83 3.01
CA ARG A 150 4.93 8.50 3.04
C ARG A 150 4.45 8.01 4.41
N PRO A 151 3.16 8.11 4.75
CA PRO A 151 2.61 7.45 5.93
C PRO A 151 2.54 5.93 5.75
N PHE A 152 2.43 5.19 6.86
CA PHE A 152 2.20 3.76 6.79
C PHE A 152 0.84 3.45 6.15
N ASN A 153 -0.18 4.27 6.44
CA ASN A 153 -1.53 4.13 5.90
C ASN A 153 -2.08 5.50 5.49
N ALA A 154 -2.37 5.68 4.20
CA ALA A 154 -2.84 6.97 3.67
C ALA A 154 -4.20 7.43 4.23
N LYS A 155 -5.03 6.51 4.76
CA LYS A 155 -6.31 6.87 5.40
C LYS A 155 -6.12 7.66 6.68
N LEU A 156 -5.07 7.37 7.44
CA LEU A 156 -4.78 8.11 8.66
C LEU A 156 -4.42 9.55 8.30
N ALA A 157 -3.61 9.74 7.27
CA ALA A 157 -3.29 11.09 6.79
C ALA A 157 -4.51 11.86 6.26
N TRP A 158 -5.48 11.19 5.61
CA TRP A 158 -6.77 11.82 5.27
C TRP A 158 -7.52 12.31 6.50
N ILE A 159 -7.57 11.49 7.56
CA ILE A 159 -8.25 11.85 8.81
C ILE A 159 -7.52 13.03 9.45
N ASP A 160 -6.19 12.97 9.56
CA ASP A 160 -5.37 14.00 10.19
C ASP A 160 -5.56 15.36 9.50
N VAL A 161 -5.52 15.43 8.16
CA VAL A 161 -5.71 16.70 7.42
C VAL A 161 -7.12 17.27 7.60
N VAL A 162 -8.14 16.42 7.65
CA VAL A 162 -9.51 16.90 7.86
C VAL A 162 -9.71 17.34 9.31
N ASP A 163 -9.14 16.64 10.28
CA ASP A 163 -9.18 17.02 11.69
C ASP A 163 -8.44 18.36 11.91
N ASP A 164 -7.28 18.56 11.29
CA ASP A 164 -6.54 19.84 11.31
C ASP A 164 -7.43 21.00 10.78
N TRP A 165 -8.15 20.77 9.67
CA TRP A 165 -9.09 21.76 9.14
C TRP A 165 -10.27 22.03 10.09
N LEU A 166 -10.79 21.00 10.77
CA LEU A 166 -11.88 21.16 11.72
C LEU A 166 -11.46 21.96 12.95
N GLU A 167 -10.17 21.95 13.32
CA GLU A 167 -9.61 22.77 14.39
C GLU A 167 -9.44 24.25 13.98
N ASP A 168 -9.09 24.52 12.72
CA ASP A 168 -8.96 25.88 12.16
C ASP A 168 -9.56 26.01 10.74
N PRO A 169 -10.89 26.16 10.60
CA PRO A 169 -11.54 26.21 9.29
C PRO A 169 -11.21 27.44 8.44
N GLU A 170 -10.63 28.50 9.02
CA GLU A 170 -10.33 29.75 8.31
C GLU A 170 -9.02 29.66 7.50
N GLY A 171 -8.11 28.75 7.88
CA GLY A 171 -6.78 28.63 7.26
C GLY A 171 -6.66 27.63 6.11
N GLY A 172 -7.69 26.80 5.89
CA GLY A 172 -7.56 25.64 5.02
C GLY A 172 -6.57 24.60 5.59
N ALA A 173 -6.57 23.38 5.06
CA ALA A 173 -5.56 22.38 5.44
C ALA A 173 -5.09 21.60 4.22
N TYR A 174 -3.80 21.29 4.16
CA TYR A 174 -3.25 20.45 3.12
C TYR A 174 -2.07 19.65 3.63
N ALA A 175 -1.81 18.51 2.99
CA ALA A 175 -0.60 17.75 3.23
C ALA A 175 -0.14 17.03 1.96
N ARG A 176 1.18 16.91 1.81
CA ARG A 176 1.79 15.97 0.87
C ARG A 176 1.84 14.60 1.54
N ILE A 177 1.11 13.64 0.98
CA ILE A 177 0.99 12.29 1.55
C ILE A 177 2.09 11.36 1.04
N ALA A 178 2.45 11.50 -0.22
CA ALA A 178 3.55 10.79 -0.85
C ALA A 178 4.03 11.59 -2.07
N PRO A 179 5.20 11.29 -2.65
CA PRO A 179 5.58 11.84 -3.94
C PRO A 179 4.46 11.71 -4.97
N GLY A 180 4.04 12.85 -5.54
CA GLY A 180 2.96 12.86 -6.52
C GLY A 180 1.55 12.72 -5.92
N PHE A 181 1.36 12.87 -4.61
CA PHE A 181 0.05 12.80 -3.96
C PHE A 181 -0.11 13.82 -2.84
N TRP A 182 -1.07 14.73 -3.01
CA TRP A 182 -1.46 15.74 -2.02
C TRP A 182 -2.94 15.68 -1.73
N ILE A 183 -3.29 16.07 -0.51
CA ILE A 183 -4.67 16.27 -0.06
C ILE A 183 -4.84 17.74 0.28
N VAL A 184 -5.96 18.32 -0.10
CA VAL A 184 -6.36 19.69 0.20
C VAL A 184 -7.78 19.67 0.74
N VAL A 185 -8.02 20.31 1.87
CA VAL A 185 -9.31 20.40 2.55
C VAL A 185 -9.62 21.87 2.82
N ASP A 186 -10.82 22.29 2.44
CA ASP A 186 -11.30 23.65 2.66
C ASP A 186 -12.84 23.70 2.79
N ALA A 187 -13.43 24.87 3.00
CA ALA A 187 -14.87 25.07 3.08
C ALA A 187 -15.59 24.87 1.73
N SER A 188 -14.89 25.05 0.60
CA SER A 188 -15.46 24.98 -0.75
C SER A 188 -14.42 24.67 -1.81
N GLU A 189 -14.87 24.28 -3.01
CA GLU A 189 -13.99 24.05 -4.17
C GLU A 189 -13.18 25.31 -4.54
N ASP A 190 -13.81 26.49 -4.52
CA ASP A 190 -13.13 27.76 -4.83
C ASP A 190 -12.02 28.06 -3.81
N ALA A 191 -12.30 27.86 -2.52
CA ALA A 191 -11.32 28.07 -1.46
C ALA A 191 -10.16 27.06 -1.53
N ALA A 192 -10.46 25.78 -1.77
CA ALA A 192 -9.43 24.76 -1.99
C ALA A 192 -8.54 25.10 -3.20
N ASN A 193 -9.13 25.62 -4.28
CA ASN A 193 -8.38 26.08 -5.45
C ASN A 193 -7.46 27.27 -5.13
N GLU A 194 -7.91 28.23 -4.32
CA GLU A 194 -7.09 29.33 -3.83
C GLU A 194 -5.93 28.82 -2.96
N LEU A 195 -6.20 27.93 -2.00
CA LEU A 195 -5.20 27.31 -1.13
C LEU A 195 -4.10 26.60 -1.93
N THR A 196 -4.44 25.97 -3.06
CA THR A 196 -3.43 25.30 -3.90
C THR A 196 -2.43 26.25 -4.55
N ALA A 197 -2.69 27.56 -4.61
CA ALA A 197 -1.73 28.54 -5.06
C ALA A 197 -0.65 28.84 -4.00
N GLU A 198 -0.91 28.49 -2.73
CA GLU A 198 -0.02 28.71 -1.59
C GLU A 198 0.89 27.51 -1.29
N ILE A 199 0.64 26.36 -1.94
CA ILE A 199 1.44 25.15 -1.75
C ILE A 199 2.85 25.36 -2.35
N GLU A 200 3.83 25.62 -1.48
CA GLU A 200 5.25 25.77 -1.84
C GLU A 200 5.97 24.41 -1.99
N ASP A 201 5.41 23.50 -2.78
CA ASP A 201 6.04 22.23 -3.14
C ASP A 201 6.42 22.21 -4.63
N ALA A 202 7.71 21.99 -4.91
CA ALA A 202 8.24 22.02 -6.27
C ALA A 202 7.65 20.94 -7.18
N GLN A 203 7.37 19.75 -6.64
CA GLN A 203 6.76 18.65 -7.39
C GLN A 203 5.27 18.93 -7.65
N PHE A 204 4.59 19.56 -6.70
CA PHE A 204 3.20 20.02 -6.88
C PHE A 204 3.11 21.07 -7.99
N ALA A 205 3.96 22.11 -7.92
CA ALA A 205 3.98 23.18 -8.92
C ALA A 205 4.29 22.65 -10.32
N ASP A 206 5.32 21.80 -10.45
CA ASP A 206 5.71 21.17 -11.72
C ASP A 206 4.58 20.29 -12.28
N GLY A 207 3.99 19.43 -11.45
CA GLY A 207 2.89 18.57 -11.86
C GLY A 207 1.64 19.34 -12.29
N LYS A 208 1.36 20.48 -11.62
CA LYS A 208 0.24 21.37 -11.96
C LYS A 208 0.49 22.11 -13.28
N GLU A 209 1.69 22.66 -13.47
CA GLU A 209 2.09 23.38 -14.69
C GLU A 209 2.04 22.48 -15.93
N HIS A 210 2.50 21.24 -15.80
CA HIS A 210 2.54 20.27 -16.91
C HIS A 210 1.25 19.45 -17.06
N GLY A 211 0.23 19.71 -16.23
CA GLY A 211 -1.06 19.01 -16.28
C GLY A 211 -0.98 17.52 -15.91
N ASP A 212 0.05 17.09 -15.18
CA ASP A 212 0.18 15.70 -14.71
C ASP A 212 -0.77 15.39 -13.55
N LEU A 213 -1.09 16.38 -12.71
CA LEU A 213 -1.96 16.20 -11.56
C LEU A 213 -3.43 16.07 -11.98
N MET A 214 -4.05 14.96 -11.59
CA MET A 214 -5.49 14.77 -11.64
C MET A 214 -6.09 15.19 -10.30
N ILE A 215 -7.14 16.00 -10.35
CA ILE A 215 -7.91 16.40 -9.17
C ILE A 215 -9.10 15.45 -9.04
N VAL A 216 -9.30 14.91 -7.84
CA VAL A 216 -10.45 14.06 -7.52
C VAL A 216 -11.00 14.47 -6.15
N ALA A 217 -12.20 15.04 -6.17
CA ALA A 217 -12.96 15.29 -4.95
C ALA A 217 -13.34 13.96 -4.28
N LEU A 218 -13.17 13.90 -2.96
CA LEU A 218 -13.45 12.70 -2.17
C LEU A 218 -14.92 12.27 -2.28
N SER A 219 -15.85 13.23 -2.26
CA SER A 219 -17.29 13.01 -2.42
C SER A 219 -17.66 12.44 -3.80
N GLU A 220 -16.85 12.71 -4.83
CA GLU A 220 -17.05 12.30 -6.22
C GLU A 220 -16.13 11.15 -6.66
N SER A 221 -15.40 10.55 -5.72
CA SER A 221 -14.32 9.61 -6.01
C SER A 221 -14.76 8.23 -6.49
N VAL A 222 -16.06 7.93 -6.58
CA VAL A 222 -16.54 6.60 -7.02
C VAL A 222 -15.99 6.29 -8.42
N PRO A 223 -15.24 5.18 -8.61
CA PRO A 223 -14.63 4.87 -9.90
C PRO A 223 -15.60 4.03 -10.75
N GLU A 224 -16.60 4.68 -11.33
CA GLU A 224 -17.72 4.02 -12.06
C GLU A 224 -17.24 3.09 -13.18
N ASP A 225 -16.16 3.44 -13.87
CA ASP A 225 -15.60 2.70 -15.01
C ASP A 225 -14.41 1.79 -14.64
N LEU A 226 -14.25 1.42 -13.37
CA LEU A 226 -13.16 0.55 -12.94
C LEU A 226 -13.32 -0.87 -13.53
N ALA A 227 -12.46 -1.20 -14.50
CA ALA A 227 -12.55 -2.43 -15.30
C ALA A 227 -12.57 -3.73 -14.48
N THR A 228 -11.99 -3.74 -13.29
CA THR A 228 -11.89 -4.93 -12.43
C THR A 228 -13.13 -5.19 -11.57
N HIS A 229 -14.09 -4.25 -11.52
CA HIS A 229 -15.26 -4.33 -10.64
C HIS A 229 -16.57 -4.14 -11.41
N ALA A 230 -17.58 -4.95 -11.09
CA ALA A 230 -18.92 -4.79 -11.66
C ALA A 230 -19.79 -3.80 -10.89
N GLN A 231 -19.51 -3.59 -9.59
CA GLN A 231 -20.25 -2.68 -8.71
C GLN A 231 -19.26 -1.86 -7.86
N PRO A 232 -18.56 -0.87 -8.44
CA PRO A 232 -17.54 -0.07 -7.76
C PRO A 232 -18.00 0.59 -6.44
N GLN A 233 -19.27 0.98 -6.34
CA GLN A 233 -19.89 1.56 -5.14
C GLN A 233 -19.90 0.63 -3.91
N SER A 234 -19.70 -0.68 -4.14
CA SER A 234 -19.71 -1.72 -3.10
C SER A 234 -18.31 -2.21 -2.72
N MET A 235 -17.26 -1.62 -3.31
CA MET A 235 -15.89 -2.02 -3.04
C MET A 235 -15.51 -1.83 -1.57
N ALA A 236 -14.69 -2.76 -1.08
CA ALA A 236 -14.11 -2.65 0.25
C ALA A 236 -13.26 -1.39 0.36
N GLY A 237 -13.19 -0.83 1.57
CA GLY A 237 -12.33 0.32 1.86
C GLY A 237 -12.89 1.67 1.43
N ARG A 238 -14.16 1.80 1.00
CA ARG A 238 -14.78 3.10 0.68
C ARG A 238 -14.70 4.11 1.82
N TRP A 239 -14.50 5.38 1.53
CA TRP A 239 -14.30 6.44 2.53
C TRP A 239 -15.38 6.53 3.60
N GLN A 240 -16.65 6.25 3.26
CA GLN A 240 -17.75 6.22 4.22
C GLN A 240 -17.60 5.13 5.31
N THR A 241 -16.68 4.18 5.14
CA THR A 241 -16.49 3.05 6.07
C THR A 241 -15.31 3.23 7.02
N TRP A 242 -14.40 4.16 6.73
CA TRP A 242 -13.20 4.37 7.54
C TRP A 242 -13.04 5.81 8.03
N LEU A 243 -13.69 6.79 7.40
CA LEU A 243 -13.75 8.13 7.96
C LEU A 243 -14.66 8.16 9.20
N PRO A 244 -14.27 8.92 10.24
CA PRO A 244 -15.16 9.26 11.34
C PRO A 244 -16.53 9.76 10.85
N GLN A 245 -17.60 9.36 11.54
CA GLN A 245 -18.97 9.68 11.14
C GLN A 245 -19.22 11.18 10.96
N HIS A 246 -18.65 12.01 11.84
CA HIS A 246 -18.82 13.46 11.79
C HIS A 246 -18.17 14.10 10.54
N ILE A 247 -17.06 13.53 10.04
CA ILE A 247 -16.43 13.93 8.77
C ILE A 247 -17.31 13.50 7.59
N VAL A 248 -17.81 12.27 7.63
CA VAL A 248 -18.71 11.76 6.58
C VAL A 248 -19.94 12.64 6.45
N GLU A 249 -20.56 13.01 7.56
CA GLU A 249 -21.71 13.93 7.59
C GLU A 249 -21.32 15.31 7.02
N ALA A 250 -20.17 15.86 7.40
CA ALA A 250 -19.71 17.15 6.90
C ALA A 250 -19.47 17.18 5.38
N LEU A 251 -18.91 16.10 4.81
CA LEU A 251 -18.76 15.93 3.35
C LEU A 251 -20.11 15.83 2.64
N LEU A 252 -21.03 15.02 3.18
CA LEU A 252 -22.35 14.80 2.58
C LEU A 252 -23.24 16.06 2.64
N GLU A 253 -23.09 16.87 3.70
CA GLU A 253 -23.77 18.15 3.87
C GLU A 253 -23.09 19.30 3.13
N GLN A 254 -21.99 19.04 2.40
CA GLN A 254 -21.20 20.04 1.69
C GLN A 254 -20.70 21.18 2.61
N ARG A 255 -20.41 20.85 3.87
CA ARG A 255 -19.77 21.78 4.81
C ARG A 255 -18.25 21.82 4.65
N ILE A 256 -17.69 20.77 4.05
CA ILE A 256 -16.27 20.65 3.75
C ILE A 256 -16.10 20.17 2.32
N TRP A 257 -15.03 20.64 1.69
CA TRP A 257 -14.54 20.22 0.40
C TRP A 257 -13.18 19.56 0.59
N ALA A 258 -12.95 18.42 -0.05
CA ALA A 258 -11.75 17.62 0.16
C ALA A 258 -11.29 17.03 -1.17
N ASP A 259 -10.17 17.55 -1.68
CA ASP A 259 -9.59 17.18 -2.97
C ASP A 259 -8.28 16.42 -2.79
N ALA A 260 -8.09 15.46 -3.69
CA ALA A 260 -6.80 14.82 -3.90
C ALA A 260 -6.19 15.27 -5.23
N TYR A 261 -4.92 15.67 -5.17
CA TYR A 261 -4.10 15.95 -6.34
C TYR A 261 -3.12 14.81 -6.53
N MET A 262 -3.25 14.07 -7.62
CA MET A 262 -2.51 12.83 -7.86
C MET A 262 -1.81 12.82 -9.21
N SER A 263 -0.54 12.45 -9.21
CA SER A 263 0.27 12.26 -10.43
C SER A 263 -0.28 11.11 -11.28
N ARG A 264 -0.69 11.43 -12.52
CA ARG A 264 -1.04 10.41 -13.52
C ARG A 264 0.18 9.59 -13.89
N SER A 265 1.33 10.23 -14.05
CA SER A 265 2.59 9.58 -14.43
C SER A 265 3.01 8.51 -13.42
N ALA A 266 2.90 8.77 -12.12
CA ALA A 266 3.22 7.78 -11.08
C ALA A 266 2.35 6.50 -11.17
N ALA A 267 1.04 6.66 -11.44
CA ALA A 267 0.14 5.53 -11.65
C ALA A 267 0.48 4.77 -12.94
N VAL A 268 0.74 5.49 -14.05
CA VAL A 268 1.13 4.91 -15.34
C VAL A 268 2.40 4.08 -15.22
N GLU A 269 3.44 4.62 -14.59
CA GLU A 269 4.71 3.91 -14.39
C GLU A 269 4.53 2.64 -13.57
N THR A 270 3.71 2.69 -12.52
CA THR A 270 3.41 1.52 -11.69
C THR A 270 2.65 0.45 -12.46
N ILE A 271 1.66 0.82 -13.28
CA ILE A 271 0.92 -0.12 -14.14
C ILE A 271 1.87 -0.76 -15.16
N LYS A 272 2.64 0.05 -15.90
CA LYS A 272 3.62 -0.43 -16.89
C LYS A 272 4.59 -1.44 -16.29
N ARG A 273 5.24 -1.06 -15.19
CA ARG A 273 6.16 -1.94 -14.46
C ARG A 273 5.49 -3.26 -14.04
N THR A 274 4.26 -3.21 -13.52
CA THR A 274 3.52 -4.43 -13.14
C THR A 274 3.28 -5.35 -14.33
N PHE A 275 2.80 -4.79 -15.44
CA PHE A 275 2.52 -5.54 -16.66
C PHE A 275 3.80 -6.10 -17.30
N ASP A 276 4.87 -5.30 -17.34
CA ASP A 276 6.17 -5.69 -17.89
C ASP A 276 6.78 -6.85 -17.08
N THR A 277 6.79 -6.77 -15.74
CA THR A 277 7.27 -7.87 -14.88
C THR A 277 6.41 -9.13 -15.04
N ALA A 278 5.10 -8.98 -15.27
CA ALA A 278 4.19 -10.08 -15.57
C ALA A 278 4.30 -10.62 -17.01
N ASN A 279 5.16 -10.03 -17.85
CA ASN A 279 5.30 -10.30 -19.28
C ASN A 279 4.00 -10.14 -20.08
N LEU A 280 3.16 -9.15 -19.74
CA LEU A 280 1.98 -8.81 -20.52
C LEU A 280 2.36 -7.86 -21.67
N SER A 281 1.73 -8.05 -22.83
CA SER A 281 1.76 -7.06 -23.92
C SER A 281 0.55 -6.14 -23.81
N TYR A 282 0.71 -4.85 -24.10
CA TYR A 282 -0.37 -3.85 -24.03
C TYR A 282 -0.08 -2.67 -24.97
N SER A 283 -1.13 -1.93 -25.32
CA SER A 283 -1.06 -0.62 -25.98
C SER A 283 -1.41 0.49 -25.00
N VAL A 284 -0.83 1.67 -25.17
CA VAL A 284 -1.11 2.85 -24.35
C VAL A 284 -1.58 3.98 -25.26
N ASP A 285 -2.81 4.41 -25.05
CA ASP A 285 -3.44 5.52 -25.73
C ASP A 285 -3.47 6.72 -24.78
N VAL A 286 -2.78 7.81 -25.13
CA VAL A 286 -2.72 9.05 -24.33
C VAL A 286 -3.60 10.10 -24.99
N THR A 287 -4.52 10.66 -24.22
CA THR A 287 -5.39 11.76 -24.62
C THR A 287 -5.26 12.91 -23.63
N ASP A 288 -5.76 14.09 -23.98
CA ASP A 288 -5.81 15.24 -23.06
C ASP A 288 -6.66 14.94 -21.81
N ALA A 289 -7.61 14.00 -21.91
CA ALA A 289 -8.53 13.65 -20.82
C ALA A 289 -8.00 12.51 -19.93
N ASP A 290 -7.32 11.52 -20.50
CA ASP A 290 -6.90 10.31 -19.79
C ASP A 290 -5.78 9.54 -20.49
N VAL A 291 -5.14 8.64 -19.73
CA VAL A 291 -4.24 7.60 -20.24
C VAL A 291 -4.97 6.26 -20.15
N PHE A 292 -5.05 5.55 -21.27
CA PHE A 292 -5.80 4.31 -21.39
C PHE A 292 -4.90 3.15 -21.83
N PHE A 293 -4.90 2.06 -21.06
CA PHE A 293 -4.23 0.81 -21.42
C PHE A 293 -5.22 -0.12 -22.12
N SER A 294 -4.87 -0.57 -23.32
CA SER A 294 -5.71 -1.42 -24.16
C SER A 294 -4.94 -2.64 -24.68
N GLN A 295 -5.65 -3.60 -25.29
CA GLN A 295 -5.05 -4.80 -25.89
C GLN A 295 -4.13 -5.58 -24.93
N ILE A 296 -4.51 -5.65 -23.65
CA ILE A 296 -3.71 -6.29 -22.60
C ILE A 296 -3.79 -7.81 -22.78
N THR A 297 -2.65 -8.44 -23.07
CA THR A 297 -2.56 -9.86 -23.43
C THR A 297 -1.41 -10.57 -22.74
N THR A 298 -1.62 -11.85 -22.42
CA THR A 298 -0.56 -12.76 -21.93
C THR A 298 0.23 -13.35 -23.10
N PRO A 299 1.45 -13.89 -22.85
CA PRO A 299 2.21 -14.62 -23.88
C PRO A 299 1.48 -15.85 -24.43
N GLY A 300 0.52 -16.41 -23.68
CA GLY A 300 -0.33 -17.52 -24.10
C GLY A 300 -1.64 -17.10 -24.78
N GLU A 301 -1.69 -15.89 -25.35
CA GLU A 301 -2.85 -15.33 -26.07
C GLU A 301 -4.12 -15.10 -25.22
N GLY A 302 -4.05 -15.23 -23.89
CA GLY A 302 -5.12 -14.80 -23.00
C GLY A 302 -5.31 -13.28 -23.10
N VAL A 303 -6.52 -12.83 -23.42
CA VAL A 303 -6.87 -11.42 -23.62
C VAL A 303 -7.69 -10.90 -22.44
N TYR A 304 -7.29 -9.77 -21.86
CA TYR A 304 -8.14 -9.04 -20.94
C TYR A 304 -9.09 -8.18 -21.78
N GLY A 305 -10.34 -8.61 -21.86
CA GLY A 305 -11.33 -8.03 -22.79
C GLY A 305 -11.81 -6.62 -22.45
N ARG A 306 -11.27 -6.00 -21.40
CA ARG A 306 -11.54 -4.62 -20.99
C ARG A 306 -10.25 -3.82 -21.09
N GLY A 307 -10.34 -2.51 -21.33
CA GLY A 307 -9.17 -1.64 -21.13
C GLY A 307 -9.12 -1.11 -19.70
N LEU A 308 -8.05 -0.38 -19.37
CA LEU A 308 -7.83 0.22 -18.06
C LEU A 308 -7.59 1.72 -18.21
N SER A 309 -8.50 2.51 -17.64
CA SER A 309 -8.39 3.96 -17.54
C SER A 309 -7.60 4.37 -16.29
N VAL A 310 -6.60 5.24 -16.44
CA VAL A 310 -5.82 5.75 -15.31
C VAL A 310 -6.68 6.65 -14.41
N SER A 311 -7.57 7.46 -14.98
CA SER A 311 -8.50 8.26 -14.18
C SER A 311 -9.38 7.41 -13.24
N SER A 312 -9.82 6.23 -13.69
CA SER A 312 -10.56 5.27 -12.84
C SER A 312 -9.71 4.69 -11.71
N VAL A 313 -8.42 4.44 -11.96
CA VAL A 313 -7.46 3.99 -10.94
C VAL A 313 -7.22 5.07 -9.89
N LEU A 314 -7.06 6.32 -10.30
CA LEU A 314 -6.86 7.45 -9.38
C LEU A 314 -8.13 7.74 -8.57
N ARG A 315 -9.31 7.65 -9.18
CA ARG A 315 -10.58 7.69 -8.44
C ARG A 315 -10.66 6.57 -7.39
N ARG A 316 -10.24 5.35 -7.73
CA ARG A 316 -10.13 4.26 -6.75
C ARG A 316 -9.18 4.60 -5.60
N ALA A 317 -8.03 5.23 -5.88
CA ALA A 317 -7.09 5.64 -4.84
C ALA A 317 -7.77 6.51 -3.78
N VAL A 318 -8.47 7.55 -4.20
CA VAL A 318 -9.19 8.46 -3.29
C VAL A 318 -10.36 7.76 -2.61
N PHE A 319 -11.18 7.04 -3.38
CA PHE A 319 -12.35 6.35 -2.84
C PHE A 319 -11.98 5.36 -1.74
N THR A 320 -10.82 4.71 -1.87
CA THR A 320 -10.37 3.65 -0.96
C THR A 320 -9.27 4.07 0.01
N GLY A 321 -8.84 5.33 -0.03
CA GLY A 321 -7.77 5.89 0.82
C GLY A 321 -6.42 5.22 0.61
N LEU A 322 -6.01 5.06 -0.64
CA LEU A 322 -4.72 4.49 -1.06
C LEU A 322 -3.87 5.55 -1.76
N THR A 323 -2.55 5.34 -1.83
CA THR A 323 -1.69 6.14 -2.71
C THR A 323 -1.98 5.81 -4.19
N PRO A 324 -1.65 6.70 -5.14
CA PRO A 324 -1.76 6.42 -6.58
C PRO A 324 -1.02 5.13 -6.98
N GLY A 325 0.18 4.92 -6.43
CA GLY A 325 0.98 3.72 -6.68
C GLY A 325 0.33 2.45 -6.13
N GLU A 326 -0.25 2.50 -4.93
CA GLU A 326 -0.96 1.37 -4.33
C GLU A 326 -2.19 0.96 -5.15
N ALA A 327 -3.03 1.93 -5.54
CA ALA A 327 -4.21 1.67 -6.35
C ALA A 327 -3.84 1.16 -7.76
N ALA A 328 -2.79 1.72 -8.36
CA ALA A 328 -2.24 1.27 -9.63
C ALA A 328 -1.73 -0.16 -9.56
N ARG A 329 -0.91 -0.49 -8.56
CA ARG A 329 -0.39 -1.84 -8.34
C ARG A 329 -1.52 -2.83 -8.12
N LEU A 330 -2.45 -2.53 -7.23
CA LEU A 330 -3.58 -3.40 -6.91
C LEU A 330 -4.45 -3.68 -8.15
N THR A 331 -4.79 -2.65 -8.91
CA THR A 331 -5.61 -2.80 -10.13
C THR A 331 -4.87 -3.58 -11.21
N ALA A 332 -3.56 -3.36 -11.38
CA ALA A 332 -2.75 -4.11 -12.33
C ALA A 332 -2.63 -5.59 -11.92
N GLU A 333 -2.39 -5.88 -10.63
CA GLU A 333 -2.36 -7.26 -10.12
C GLU A 333 -3.71 -7.97 -10.21
N GLU A 334 -4.83 -7.26 -10.05
CA GLU A 334 -6.17 -7.80 -10.33
C GLU A 334 -6.29 -8.30 -11.78
N ILE A 335 -5.85 -7.49 -12.74
CA ILE A 335 -5.88 -7.83 -14.17
C ILE A 335 -4.98 -9.03 -14.47
N VAL A 336 -3.74 -9.02 -13.95
CA VAL A 336 -2.81 -10.15 -14.08
C VAL A 336 -3.43 -11.41 -13.45
N GLY A 337 -4.05 -11.29 -12.27
CA GLY A 337 -4.69 -12.39 -11.57
C GLY A 337 -5.85 -13.01 -12.33
N VAL A 338 -6.68 -12.18 -12.97
CA VAL A 338 -7.78 -12.61 -13.86
C VAL A 338 -7.23 -13.35 -15.08
N LEU A 339 -6.22 -12.77 -15.74
CA LEU A 339 -5.58 -13.37 -16.92
C LEU A 339 -4.93 -14.73 -16.62
N LEU A 340 -4.28 -14.86 -15.47
CA LEU A 340 -3.65 -16.09 -15.00
C LEU A 340 -4.65 -17.06 -14.33
N ARG A 341 -5.93 -16.69 -14.22
CA ARG A 341 -7.01 -17.49 -13.59
C ARG A 341 -6.75 -17.84 -12.12
N VAL A 342 -5.94 -17.05 -11.44
CA VAL A 342 -5.67 -17.18 -10.00
C VAL A 342 -6.63 -16.33 -9.17
N TRP A 343 -7.23 -15.30 -9.76
CA TRP A 343 -8.30 -14.50 -9.17
C TRP A 343 -9.58 -14.73 -10.00
N LYS A 344 -10.67 -15.18 -9.36
CA LYS A 344 -11.92 -15.59 -10.03
C LYS A 344 -13.06 -14.62 -9.81
#